data_AF-A0A432F7M1-F1
#
_entry.id   AF-A0A432F7M1-F1
#
_cell.length_a   1.000
_cell.length_b   1.000
_cell.length_c   1.000
_cell.angle_alpha   90.00
_cell.angle_beta   90.00
_cell.angle_gamma   90.00
#
_symmetry.space_group_name_H-M   'P 1'
#
loop_
_entity.id
_entity.type
_entity.pdbx_description
1 polymer ?
#
loop_
_entity_poly.entity_id
_entity_poly.type
_entity_poly.pdbx_seq_one_letter_code
_entity_poly.pdbx_strand_id
1 'polypeptide(L)' 'MIPVEKIPQVTVTFSNPTVNGNPIKNASAFAIYPDGVPDYANATAVSGALVIRVDEEVANRTKRRVRLLPAE' A
#
# COMPACT_ATOMS: atom_id res chain seq x y z
N MET A 1 -18.22 -13.66 1.79
CA MET A 1 -16.75 -13.58 1.84
C MET A 1 -16.21 -14.20 0.56
N ILE A 2 -15.35 -13.50 -0.17
CA ILE A 2 -14.71 -14.07 -1.37
C ILE A 2 -13.51 -14.88 -0.88
N PRO A 3 -13.34 -16.16 -1.26
CA PRO A 3 -12.14 -16.93 -0.90
C PRO A 3 -10.88 -16.27 -1.46
N VAL A 4 -9.79 -16.28 -0.69
CA VAL A 4 -8.52 -15.61 -1.03
C VAL A 4 -8.01 -16.07 -2.39
N GLU A 5 -8.11 -17.36 -2.67
CA GLU A 5 -7.69 -18.00 -3.92
C GLU A 5 -8.48 -17.54 -5.16
N LYS A 6 -9.59 -16.81 -4.97
CA LYS A 6 -10.38 -16.22 -6.05
C LYS A 6 -10.10 -14.72 -6.24
N ILE A 7 -9.26 -14.12 -5.40
CA ILE A 7 -8.84 -12.73 -5.53
C ILE A 7 -7.75 -12.65 -6.60
N PRO A 8 -7.87 -11.77 -7.60
CA PRO A 8 -6.83 -11.58 -8.59
C PRO A 8 -5.50 -11.19 -7.93
N GLN A 9 -4.42 -11.90 -8.29
CA GLN A 9 -3.07 -11.54 -7.90
C GLN A 9 -2.63 -10.31 -8.66
N VAL A 10 -2.56 -9.18 -7.97
CA VAL A 10 -2.21 -7.89 -8.58
C VAL A 10 -1.13 -7.22 -7.75
N THR A 11 -0.05 -6.84 -8.43
CA THR A 11 0.93 -5.91 -7.88
C THR A 11 0.82 -4.57 -8.60
N VAL A 12 0.53 -3.52 -7.85
CA VAL A 12 0.53 -2.14 -8.33
C VAL A 12 1.75 -1.43 -7.78
N THR A 13 2.56 -0.84 -8.67
CA THR A 13 3.72 -0.05 -8.29
C THR A 13 3.52 1.40 -8.71
N PHE A 14 3.63 2.32 -7.76
CA PHE A 14 3.76 3.75 -8.04
C PHE A 14 5.23 4.12 -7.88
N SER A 15 5.84 4.66 -8.94
CA SER A 15 7.18 5.22 -8.88
C SER A 15 7.26 6.41 -7.94
N ASN A 16 8.48 6.83 -7.61
CA ASN A 16 8.72 7.99 -6.76
C ASN A 16 7.93 9.22 -7.26
N PRO A 17 7.20 9.93 -6.38
CA PRO A 17 6.40 11.07 -6.79
C PRO A 17 7.22 12.21 -7.42
N THR A 18 6.75 12.70 -8.56
CA THR A 18 7.33 13.85 -9.27
C THR A 18 6.27 14.88 -9.60
N VAL A 19 6.61 16.17 -9.56
CA VAL A 19 5.79 17.25 -10.11
C VAL A 19 6.56 17.90 -11.25
N ASN A 20 5.99 17.94 -12.44
CA ASN A 20 6.62 18.47 -13.65
C ASN A 20 8.00 17.85 -13.93
N GLY A 21 8.15 16.54 -13.72
CA GLY A 21 9.42 15.81 -13.88
C GLY A 21 10.44 16.00 -12.76
N ASN A 22 10.15 16.82 -11.74
CA ASN A 22 11.05 17.05 -10.62
C ASN A 22 10.68 16.16 -9.43
N PRO A 23 11.65 15.45 -8.81
CA PRO A 23 11.41 14.67 -7.59
C PRO A 23 10.94 15.55 -6.42
N ILE A 24 9.98 15.04 -5.65
CA ILE A 24 9.46 15.72 -4.45
C ILE A 24 10.17 15.20 -3.21
N LYS A 25 10.88 16.10 -2.50
CA LYS A 25 11.66 15.76 -1.30
C LYS A 25 10.79 15.38 -0.09
N ASN A 26 9.62 15.99 0.05
CA ASN A 26 8.75 15.83 1.22
C ASN A 26 7.44 15.08 0.88
N ALA A 27 7.51 14.10 -0.02
CA ALA A 27 6.34 13.32 -0.39
C ALA A 27 5.86 12.49 0.81
N SER A 28 4.54 12.42 1.02
CA SER A 28 3.94 11.60 2.07
C SER A 28 2.88 10.68 1.46
N ALA A 29 2.74 9.49 2.04
CA ALA A 29 1.73 8.52 1.65
C ALA A 29 1.26 7.74 2.87
N PHE A 30 -0.03 7.45 2.92
CA PHE A 30 -0.64 6.63 3.95
C PHE A 30 -1.43 5.49 3.31
N ALA A 31 -1.26 4.29 3.83
CA ALA A 31 -2.19 3.20 3.61
C ALA A 31 -3.31 3.30 4.65
N ILE A 32 -4.56 3.23 4.19
CA ILE A 32 -5.76 3.18 5.03
C ILE A 32 -6.49 1.90 4.70
N TYR A 33 -6.67 1.06 5.72
CA TYR A 33 -7.40 -0.20 5.67
C TYR A 33 -8.69 -0.01 6.49
N PRO A 34 -9.86 0.12 5.85
CA PRO A 34 -11.12 0.36 6.56
C PRO A 34 -11.43 -0.73 7.59
N ASP A 35 -12.28 -0.41 8.56
CA ASP A 35 -12.81 -1.42 9.49
C ASP A 35 -13.90 -2.25 8.82
N GLY A 36 -14.05 -3.51 9.24
CA GLY A 36 -15.08 -4.41 8.74
C GLY A 36 -14.89 -4.89 7.30
N VAL A 37 -13.77 -4.55 6.65
CA VAL A 37 -13.40 -5.12 5.35
C VAL A 37 -12.35 -6.21 5.51
N PRO A 38 -12.39 -7.26 4.68
CA PRO A 38 -11.37 -8.29 4.67
C PRO A 38 -9.97 -7.74 4.33
N ASP A 39 -8.95 -8.31 4.97
CA ASP A 39 -7.57 -7.89 4.83
C ASP A 39 -6.85 -8.72 3.76
N TYR A 40 -6.96 -8.32 2.48
CA TYR A 40 -6.36 -9.04 1.34
C TYR A 40 -5.35 -8.21 0.54
N ALA A 41 -4.93 -7.07 1.09
CA ALA A 41 -3.99 -6.18 0.43
C ALA A 41 -2.96 -5.64 1.42
N ASN A 42 -1.73 -5.50 0.98
CA ASN A 42 -0.68 -4.88 1.76
C ASN A 42 0.09 -3.85 0.93
N ALA A 43 0.32 -2.69 1.52
CA ALA A 43 1.07 -1.60 0.91
C ALA A 43 2.37 -1.34 1.68
N THR A 44 3.46 -1.16 0.94
CA THR A 44 4.81 -0.91 1.47
C THR A 44 5.48 0.22 0.68
N ALA A 45 6.52 0.82 1.26
CA ALA A 45 7.41 1.72 0.53
C ALA A 45 8.77 1.05 0.33
N VAL A 46 9.28 1.11 -0.91
CA VAL A 46 10.59 0.57 -1.28
C VAL A 46 11.32 1.65 -2.06
N SER A 47 12.42 2.19 -1.52
CA SER A 47 13.25 3.21 -2.18
C SER A 47 12.48 4.45 -2.68
N GLY A 48 11.41 4.85 -1.97
CA GLY A 48 10.56 5.98 -2.33
C GLY A 48 9.40 5.66 -3.28
N ALA A 49 9.33 4.44 -3.80
CA ALA A 49 8.20 3.91 -4.55
C ALA A 49 7.17 3.26 -3.61
N LEU A 50 5.90 3.26 -4.00
CA LEU A 50 4.84 2.54 -3.29
C LEU A 50 4.55 1.23 -4.00
N VAL A 51 4.54 0.13 -3.25
CA VAL A 51 4.21 -1.20 -3.76
C VAL A 51 2.98 -1.70 -3.02
N ILE A 52 1.92 -1.99 -3.77
CA ILE A 52 0.67 -2.55 -3.25
C ILE A 52 0.51 -3.95 -3.83
N ARG A 53 0.37 -4.94 -2.97
CA ARG A 53 0.05 -6.32 -3.32
C ARG A 53 -1.38 -6.61 -2.92
N VAL A 54 -2.13 -7.23 -3.81
CA VAL A 54 -3.52 -7.65 -3.62
C VAL A 54 -3.59 -9.13 -3.94
N ASP A 55 -3.97 -9.94 -2.94
CA ASP A 55 -4.06 -11.42 -2.91
C ASP A 55 -3.47 -12.04 -1.63
N GLU A 56 -2.64 -11.31 -0.90
CA GLU A 56 -2.06 -11.77 0.35
C GLU A 56 -3.01 -11.48 1.52
N GLU A 57 -3.59 -12.52 2.12
CA GLU A 57 -4.34 -12.37 3.38
C GLU A 57 -3.41 -11.88 4.49
N VAL A 58 -3.75 -10.74 5.08
CA VAL A 58 -3.02 -10.18 6.22
C VAL A 58 -3.76 -10.54 7.49
N ALA A 59 -3.45 -11.72 8.02
CA ALA A 59 -4.02 -12.20 9.25
C ALA A 59 -3.76 -11.21 10.41
N ASN A 60 -4.80 -10.95 11.21
CA ASN A 60 -4.71 -10.16 12.44
C ASN A 60 -4.14 -8.74 12.24
N ARG A 61 -4.54 -8.01 11.19
CA ARG A 61 -4.12 -6.61 10.99
C ARG A 61 -4.45 -5.75 12.22
N THR A 62 -3.42 -5.34 12.95
CA THR A 62 -3.54 -4.45 14.12
C THR A 62 -3.42 -2.97 13.77
N LYS A 63 -2.71 -2.62 12.68
CA LYS A 63 -2.55 -1.24 12.20
C LYS A 63 -3.38 -1.01 10.93
N ARG A 64 -4.45 -0.22 11.08
CA ARG A 64 -5.38 0.15 10.01
C ARG A 64 -4.98 1.43 9.27
N ARG A 65 -4.08 2.23 9.85
CA ARG A 65 -3.48 3.40 9.20
C ARG A 65 -1.95 3.32 9.32
N VAL A 66 -1.27 3.30 8.19
CA VAL A 66 0.19 3.14 8.11
C VAL A 66 0.78 4.25 7.25
N ARG A 67 1.78 4.96 7.77
CA ARG A 67 2.58 5.88 6.96
C ARG A 67 3.59 5.08 6.14
N LEU A 68 3.61 5.26 4.82
CA LEU A 68 4.44 4.48 3.90
C LEU A 68 5.70 5.23 3.47
N LEU A 69 5.54 6.40 2.85
CA LEU A 69 6.66 7.28 2.55
C LEU A 69 7.01 8.10 3.79
N PRO A 70 8.29 8.45 3.96
CA PRO A 70 8.76 9.16 5.12
C PRO A 70 7.94 10.44 5.47
N ALA A 71 7.97 10.81 6.74
CA ALA A 71 8.78 11.98 7.07
C ALA A 71 10.10 11.33 7.42
N GLU A 72 11.19 12.01 7.11
CA GLU A 72 12.50 11.63 7.63
C GLU A 72 12.43 11.15 9.09
#